data_AF-A0A158K6I7-F1
#
_entry.id   AF-A0A158K6I7-F1
#
_cell.length_a   1.000
_cell.length_b   1.000
_cell.length_c   1.000
_cell.angle_alpha   90.00
_cell.angle_beta   90.00
_cell.angle_gamma   90.00
#
_symmetry.space_group_name_H-M   'P 1'
#
loop_
_entity.id
_entity.type
_entity.pdbx_description
1 polymer ?
#
loop_
_entity_poly.entity_id
_entity_poly.type
_entity_poly.pdbx_seq_one_letter_code
_entity_poly.pdbx_strand_id
1 'polypeptide(L)' 'MQNVYIEPMPKGQWGPIDGYALEFHDGTRITQQVYRSERLAADEIRLRGYSPLIAKVRVTDKAVDEHWQAA' A
#
# COMPACT_ATOMS: atom_id res chain seq x y z
N MET A 1 -15.01 6.88 1.47
CA MET A 1 -14.25 5.77 2.07
C MET A 1 -12.83 6.26 2.33
N GLN A 2 -12.20 5.85 3.44
CA GLN A 2 -10.84 6.31 3.76
C GLN A 2 -9.81 5.59 2.89
N ASN A 3 -8.79 6.31 2.43
CA ASN A 3 -7.72 5.77 1.59
C ASN A 3 -6.74 4.93 2.41
N VAL A 4 -6.28 3.84 1.80
CA VAL A 4 -5.27 2.94 2.35
C VAL A 4 -4.22 2.68 1.30
N TYR A 5 -2.98 2.89 1.70
CA TYR A 5 -1.80 2.76 0.87
C TYR A 5 -1.32 1.32 0.87
N ILE A 6 -1.24 0.73 -0.32
CA ILE A 6 -0.65 -0.57 -0.57
C ILE A 6 0.85 -0.35 -0.75
N GLU A 7 1.56 -0.41 0.36
CA GLU A 7 2.94 0.01 0.49
C GLU A 7 3.90 -1.14 0.15
N PRO A 8 4.74 -1.04 -0.90
CA PRO A 8 5.73 -2.06 -1.21
C PRO A 8 6.81 -2.16 -0.13
N MET A 9 7.10 -3.40 0.27
CA MET A 9 8.08 -3.73 1.30
C MET A 9 9.30 -4.42 0.67
N PRO A 10 10.53 -4.17 1.18
CA PRO A 10 10.88 -3.15 2.17
C PRO A 10 10.75 -1.71 1.63
N LYS A 11 10.45 -0.76 2.53
CA LYS A 11 10.20 0.66 2.21
C LYS A 11 11.51 1.41 1.96
N GLY A 12 11.43 2.49 1.18
CA GLY A 12 12.51 3.47 1.07
C GLY A 12 13.77 2.98 0.34
N GLN A 13 13.71 1.83 -0.33
CA GLN A 13 14.87 1.25 -1.00
C GLN A 13 14.53 0.68 -2.37
N TRP A 14 15.53 0.72 -3.25
CA TRP A 14 15.52 0.00 -4.52
C TRP A 14 15.75 -1.49 -4.28
N GLY A 15 15.25 -2.32 -5.21
CA GLY A 15 15.40 -3.77 -5.17
C GLY A 15 14.06 -4.51 -5.17
N PRO A 16 14.10 -5.84 -4.95
CA PRO A 16 12.91 -6.68 -4.96
C PRO A 16 11.82 -6.19 -4.00
N ILE A 17 10.58 -6.50 -4.35
CA ILE A 17 9.42 -6.34 -3.47
C ILE A 17 9.14 -7.70 -2.85
N ASP A 18 9.27 -7.77 -1.53
CA ASP A 18 9.00 -8.99 -0.76
C ASP A 18 7.51 -9.13 -0.43
N GLY A 19 6.78 -8.02 -0.50
CA GLY A 19 5.33 -7.99 -0.35
C GLY A 19 4.81 -6.58 -0.12
N TYR A 20 3.58 -6.49 0.40
CA TYR A 20 2.83 -5.25 0.51
C TYR A 20 2.25 -5.10 1.92
N ALA A 21 2.46 -3.95 2.54
CA ALA A 21 1.83 -3.56 3.79
C ALA A 21 0.59 -2.69 3.51
N LEU A 22 -0.35 -2.71 4.45
CA LEU A 22 -1.59 -1.93 4.38
C LEU A 22 -1.49 -0.79 5.39
N GLU A 23 -1.27 0.43 4.91
CA GLU A 23 -0.99 1.58 5.77
C GLU A 23 -1.97 2.73 5.54
N PHE A 24 -2.33 3.44 6.61
CA PHE A 24 -2.93 4.76 6.50
C PHE A 24 -1.89 5.81 6.10
N HIS A 25 -2.34 7.04 5.84
CA HIS A 25 -1.47 8.14 5.43
C HIS A 25 -0.33 8.42 6.42
N ASP A 26 -0.60 8.28 7.72
CA ASP A 26 0.37 8.47 8.80
C ASP A 26 1.36 7.29 8.97
N GLY A 27 1.22 6.23 8.17
CA GLY A 27 2.02 5.01 8.26
C GLY A 27 1.49 3.98 9.27
N THR A 28 0.36 4.25 9.95
CA THR A 28 -0.27 3.28 10.84
C THR A 28 -0.71 2.06 10.04
N ARG A 29 -0.30 0.86 10.49
CA ARG A 29 -0.66 -0.40 9.83
C ARG A 29 -2.06 -0.86 10.21
N ILE A 30 -2.83 -1.25 9.20
CA ILE A 30 -4.17 -1.84 9.39
C ILE A 30 -4.05 -3.28 9.89
N THR A 31 -3.04 -4.00 9.41
CA THR A 31 -2.71 -5.36 9.85
C THR A 31 -1.19 -5.51 10.01
N GLN A 32 -0.76 -6.46 10.83
CA GLN A 32 0.67 -6.81 10.94
C GLN A 32 1.15 -7.71 9.79
N GLN A 33 0.24 -8.12 8.90
CA GLN A 33 0.53 -9.03 7.80
C GLN A 33 1.18 -8.28 6.63
N VAL A 34 2.18 -8.94 6.02
CA VAL A 34 2.69 -8.56 4.70
C VAL A 34 2.02 -9.46 3.67
N TYR A 35 1.36 -8.85 2.69
CA TYR A 35 0.67 -9.56 1.62
C TYR A 35 1.65 -9.87 0.49
N ARG A 36 1.62 -11.11 -0.01
CA ARG A 36 2.54 -11.58 -1.06
C ARG A 36 2.29 -10.95 -2.44
N SER A 37 1.15 -10.28 -2.64
CA SER A 37 0.84 -9.60 -3.89
C SER A 37 -0.05 -8.38 -3.68
N GLU A 38 0.10 -7.41 -4.56
CA GLU A 38 -0.66 -6.16 -4.58
C GLU A 38 -2.17 -6.42 -4.69
N ARG A 39 -2.57 -7.35 -5.56
CA ARG A 39 -3.98 -7.74 -5.71
C ARG A 39 -4.58 -8.25 -4.40
N LEU A 40 -3.88 -9.11 -3.67
CA LEU A 40 -4.37 -9.63 -2.39
C LEU A 40 -4.50 -8.53 -1.34
N ALA A 41 -3.54 -7.60 -1.30
CA ALA A 41 -3.60 -6.43 -0.44
C ALA A 41 -4.81 -5.53 -0.79
N ALA A 42 -5.04 -5.27 -2.08
CA ALA A 42 -6.14 -4.43 -2.54
C ALA A 42 -7.50 -5.05 -2.23
N ASP A 43 -7.66 -6.34 -2.52
CA ASP A 43 -8.90 -7.07 -2.27
C ASP A 43 -9.24 -7.11 -0.77
N GLU A 44 -8.25 -7.33 0.10
CA GLU A 44 -8.42 -7.28 1.55
C GLU A 44 -8.95 -5.92 2.04
N ILE A 45 -8.40 -4.82 1.51
CA ILE A 45 -8.80 -3.47 1.90
C ILE A 45 -10.20 -3.12 1.40
N ARG A 46 -10.57 -3.55 0.19
CA ARG A 46 -11.94 -3.41 -0.31
C ARG A 46 -12.94 -4.16 0.57
N LEU A 47 -12.63 -5.39 0.98
CA LEU A 47 -13.48 -6.19 1.87
C LEU A 47 -13.71 -5.51 3.22
N ARG A 48 -12.75 -4.69 3.68
CA ARG A 48 -12.85 -3.90 4.91
C ARG A 48 -13.56 -2.55 4.73
N GLY A 49 -14.03 -2.22 3.51
CA GLY A 49 -14.77 -0.99 3.23
C GLY A 49 -13.88 0.26 3.00
N TYR A 50 -12.60 0.06 2.73
CA TYR A 50 -11.64 1.13 2.46
C TYR A 50 -11.33 1.28 0.96
N SER A 51 -10.72 2.40 0.59
CA SER A 51 -10.29 2.70 -0.77
C SER A 51 -8.79 2.42 -0.94
N PRO A 52 -8.39 1.35 -1.65
CA PRO A 52 -6.98 1.05 -1.90
C PRO A 52 -6.31 2.06 -2.85
N LEU A 53 -5.09 2.44 -2.51
CA LEU A 53 -4.16 3.21 -3.33
C LEU A 53 -2.91 2.36 -3.60
N ILE A 54 -2.64 2.09 -4.87
CA ILE A 54 -1.48 1.32 -5.35
C ILE A 54 -0.31 2.25 -5.61
N ALA A 55 0.89 1.83 -5.17
CA ALA A 55 2.13 2.51 -5.50
C ALA A 55 2.47 2.39 -6.99
N LYS A 56 2.74 3.52 -7.64
CA LYS A 56 3.23 3.59 -9.04
C LYS A 56 4.75 3.57 -9.15
N VAL A 57 5.44 3.79 -8.03
CA VAL A 57 6.90 3.90 -7.94
C VAL A 57 7.42 3.00 -6.82
N ARG A 58 8.68 2.57 -6.92
CA ARG A 58 9.29 1.65 -5.94
C ARG A 58 9.57 2.31 -4.60
N VAL A 59 10.04 3.56 -4.64
CA VAL A 59 10.31 4.38 -3.46
C VAL A 59 9.20 5.42 -3.39
N THR A 60 8.28 5.18 -2.49
CA THR A 60 7.04 5.93 -2.35
C THR A 60 7.20 7.11 -1.39
N ASP A 61 6.30 8.07 -1.55
CA ASP A 61 6.07 9.14 -0.58
C ASP A 61 4.55 9.35 -0.54
N LYS A 62 3.95 9.18 0.64
CA LYS A 62 2.48 9.29 0.81
C LYS A 62 1.98 10.72 0.64
N ALA A 63 2.86 11.73 0.72
CA ALA A 63 2.53 13.13 0.46
C ALA A 63 2.54 13.50 -1.03
N VAL A 64 3.03 12.62 -1.91
CA VAL A 64 3.10 12.84 -3.36
C VAL A 64 2.03 12.02 -4.05
N ASP A 65 0.91 12.64 -4.42
CA ASP A 65 -0.26 11.96 -4.99
C ASP A 65 0.08 11.20 -6.28
N GLU A 66 1.03 11.68 -7.09
CA GLU A 66 1.46 11.06 -8.34
C GLU A 66 2.13 9.69 -8.14
N HIS A 67 2.61 9.40 -6.92
CA HIS A 67 3.15 8.11 -6.53
C HIS A 67 2.07 7.05 -6.34
N TRP A 68 0.80 7.44 -6.35
CA TRP A 68 -0.32 6.57 -6.03
C TRP A 68 -1.40 6.59 -7.11
N GLN A 69 -2.12 5.48 -7.23
CA GLN A 69 -3.31 5.38 -8.07
C GLN A 69 -4.40 4.59 -7.36
N ALA A 70 -5.66 4.95 -7.61
CA ALA A 70 -6.78 4.13 -7.18
C ALA A 70 -6.73 2.75 -7.87
N ALA A 71 -7.02 1.70 -7.11
CA ALA A 71 -7.01 0.31 -7.58
C ALA A 71 -8.37 -0.16 -8.10
#